data_AF-A0A951KU58-F1
#
_entry.id   AF-A0A951KU58-F1
#
_cell.length_a   1.000
_cell.length_b   1.000
_cell.length_c   1.000
_cell.angle_alpha   90.00
_cell.angle_beta   90.00
_cell.angle_gamma   90.00
#
_symmetry.space_group_name_H-M   'P 1'
#
loop_
_entity.id
_entity.type
_entity.pdbx_description
1 polymer ?
#
loop_
_entity_poly.entity_id
_entity_poly.type
_entity_poly.pdbx_seq_one_letter_code
_entity_poly.pdbx_strand_id
1 'polypeptide(L)'
;MNEDSKGFRGKMARQGEEALGKVAQELLENPMVSRALAATFEARERATRAQELAMSALNLPSAGDLERLTRRLRSVSQRLETIEDGLDRLEGRIDQLGSTSALDRRLTAIEELLARLEAAVTQQAAAPAAVASEIAPRPRTRQGAARAGGGRRPAQG
;
A
#
# COMPACT_ATOMS: atom_id res chain seq x y z
N MET A 1 -66.56 -41.12 -44.47
CA MET A 1 -65.76 -42.27 -44.01
C MET A 1 -64.36 -41.80 -43.64
N ASN A 2 -64.13 -41.34 -42.40
CA ASN A 2 -62.78 -40.95 -41.90
C ASN A 2 -62.63 -41.00 -40.36
N GLU A 3 -63.65 -41.49 -39.64
CA GLU A 3 -63.65 -41.56 -38.17
C GLU A 3 -63.04 -42.87 -37.64
N ASP A 4 -63.18 -43.98 -38.39
CA ASP A 4 -62.65 -45.29 -38.00
C ASP A 4 -61.11 -45.33 -37.95
N SER A 5 -60.44 -44.59 -38.84
CA SER A 5 -58.97 -44.53 -38.92
C SER A 5 -58.31 -43.84 -37.72
N LYS A 6 -59.00 -42.90 -37.06
CA LYS A 6 -58.51 -42.26 -35.82
C LYS A 6 -58.68 -43.18 -34.61
N GLY A 7 -59.80 -43.91 -34.55
CA GLY A 7 -60.04 -44.92 -33.50
C GLY A 7 -59.06 -46.08 -33.54
N PHE A 8 -58.70 -46.56 -34.74
CA PHE A 8 -57.72 -47.64 -34.91
C PHE A 8 -56.30 -47.23 -34.51
N ARG A 9 -55.83 -46.03 -34.90
CA ARG A 9 -54.52 -45.50 -34.47
C ARG A 9 -54.46 -45.27 -32.97
N GLY A 10 -55.53 -44.75 -32.36
CA GLY A 10 -55.60 -44.55 -30.91
C GLY A 10 -55.54 -45.88 -30.14
N LYS A 11 -56.19 -46.94 -30.64
CA LYS A 11 -56.10 -48.29 -30.05
C LYS A 11 -54.70 -48.89 -30.22
N MET A 12 -54.09 -48.74 -31.39
CA MET A 12 -52.71 -49.20 -31.63
C MET A 12 -51.68 -48.44 -30.78
N ALA A 13 -51.86 -47.14 -30.58
CA ALA A 13 -51.00 -46.35 -29.70
C ALA A 13 -51.10 -46.81 -28.24
N ARG A 14 -52.32 -47.00 -27.72
CA ARG A 14 -52.54 -47.53 -26.35
C ARG A 14 -51.97 -48.93 -26.17
N GLN A 15 -52.17 -49.80 -27.15
CA GLN A 15 -51.62 -51.17 -27.11
C GLN A 15 -50.09 -51.16 -27.19
N GLY A 16 -49.50 -50.22 -27.94
CA GLY A 16 -48.07 -49.99 -27.99
C GLY A 16 -47.51 -49.47 -26.66
N GLU A 17 -48.19 -48.54 -26.00
CA GLU A 17 -47.82 -48.01 -24.69
C GLU A 17 -47.90 -49.09 -23.60
N GLU A 18 -48.94 -49.92 -23.61
CA GLU A 18 -49.07 -51.06 -22.69
C GLU A 18 -47.99 -52.13 -22.94
N ALA A 19 -47.65 -52.40 -24.20
CA ALA A 19 -46.57 -53.33 -24.53
C ALA A 19 -45.20 -52.78 -24.11
N LEU A 20 -44.93 -51.49 -24.34
CA LEU A 20 -43.71 -50.83 -23.89
C LEU A 20 -43.62 -50.78 -22.36
N GLY A 21 -44.74 -50.53 -21.68
CA GLY A 21 -44.83 -50.55 -20.23
C GLY A 21 -44.53 -51.95 -19.65
N LYS A 22 -45.08 -53.00 -20.25
CA LYS A 22 -44.79 -54.39 -19.86
C LYS A 22 -43.34 -54.76 -20.11
N VAL A 23 -42.77 -54.42 -21.26
CA VAL A 23 -41.36 -54.68 -21.56
C VAL A 23 -40.45 -53.90 -20.61
N ALA A 24 -40.75 -52.63 -20.32
CA ALA A 24 -39.99 -51.85 -19.34
C ALA A 24 -40.06 -52.46 -17.93
N GLN A 25 -41.24 -52.94 -17.53
CA GLN A 25 -41.43 -53.64 -16.26
C GLN A 25 -40.64 -54.95 -16.21
N GLU A 26 -40.72 -55.77 -17.25
CA GLU A 26 -39.97 -57.03 -17.36
C GLU A 26 -38.45 -56.79 -17.36
N LEU A 27 -37.98 -55.72 -18.00
CA LEU A 27 -36.57 -55.33 -17.97
C LEU A 27 -36.13 -54.81 -16.60
N LEU A 28 -37.00 -54.07 -15.90
CA LEU A 28 -36.71 -53.57 -14.55
C LEU A 28 -36.69 -54.68 -13.50
N GLU A 29 -37.57 -55.67 -13.65
CA GLU A 29 -37.64 -56.86 -12.79
C GLU A 29 -36.54 -57.88 -13.11
N ASN A 30 -35.88 -57.76 -14.27
CA ASN A 30 -34.82 -58.69 -14.65
C ASN A 30 -33.51 -58.39 -13.90
N PRO A 31 -33.08 -59.27 -12.98
CA PRO A 31 -31.88 -59.02 -12.15
C PRO A 31 -30.59 -58.96 -12.97
N MET A 32 -30.55 -59.53 -14.19
CA MET A 32 -29.39 -59.43 -15.07
C MET A 32 -29.26 -58.06 -15.71
N VAL A 33 -30.39 -57.40 -16.00
CA VAL A 33 -30.40 -56.01 -16.51
C VAL A 33 -29.94 -55.06 -15.41
N SER A 34 -30.48 -55.20 -14.19
CA SER A 34 -30.03 -54.38 -13.06
C SER A 34 -28.56 -54.61 -12.72
N ARG A 35 -28.07 -55.85 -12.80
CA ARG A 35 -26.64 -56.18 -12.61
C ARG A 35 -25.77 -55.63 -13.74
N ALA A 36 -26.22 -55.69 -14.99
CA ALA A 36 -25.50 -55.12 -16.12
C ALA A 36 -25.42 -53.60 -16.00
N LEU A 37 -26.50 -52.92 -15.63
CA LEU A 37 -26.49 -51.48 -15.36
C LEU A 37 -25.57 -51.11 -14.20
N ALA A 38 -25.61 -51.86 -13.09
CA ALA A 38 -24.70 -51.65 -11.97
C ALA A 38 -23.23 -51.83 -12.41
N ALA A 39 -22.94 -52.88 -13.19
CA ALA A 39 -21.60 -53.13 -13.72
C ALA A 39 -21.14 -52.06 -14.72
N THR A 40 -22.03 -51.52 -15.56
CA THR A 40 -21.68 -50.44 -16.49
C THR A 40 -21.45 -49.12 -15.77
N PHE A 41 -22.24 -48.79 -14.75
CA PHE A 41 -21.98 -47.60 -13.91
C PHE A 41 -20.66 -47.73 -13.15
N GLU A 42 -20.38 -48.90 -12.57
CA GLU A 42 -19.12 -49.15 -11.88
C GLU A 42 -17.92 -49.12 -12.83
N ALA A 43 -18.05 -49.71 -14.03
CA ALA A 43 -17.02 -49.65 -15.05
C ALA A 43 -16.75 -48.21 -15.51
N ARG A 44 -17.81 -47.41 -15.71
CA ARG A 44 -17.69 -45.98 -16.03
C ARG A 44 -16.95 -45.23 -14.91
N GLU A 45 -17.32 -45.46 -13.66
CA GLU A 45 -16.69 -44.81 -12.52
C GLU A 45 -15.21 -45.18 -12.37
N ARG A 46 -14.87 -46.46 -12.57
CA ARG A 46 -13.47 -46.90 -12.61
C ARG A 46 -12.71 -46.24 -13.76
N ALA A 47 -13.32 -46.13 -14.93
CA ALA A 47 -12.70 -45.48 -16.08
C ALA A 47 -12.45 -43.98 -15.84
N THR A 48 -13.41 -43.24 -15.28
CA THR A 48 -13.22 -41.81 -14.98
C THR A 48 -12.14 -41.59 -13.93
N ARG A 49 -12.08 -42.42 -12.88
CA ARG A 49 -11.01 -42.37 -11.88
C ARG A 49 -9.65 -42.71 -12.49
N ALA A 50 -9.58 -43.72 -13.35
CA ALA A 50 -8.34 -44.05 -14.06
C ALA A 50 -7.88 -42.91 -14.99
N GLN A 51 -8.81 -42.20 -15.62
CA GLN A 51 -8.51 -41.01 -16.43
C GLN A 51 -7.99 -39.86 -15.56
N GLU A 52 -8.60 -39.58 -14.41
CA GLU A 52 -8.10 -38.58 -13.46
C GLU A 52 -6.69 -38.93 -12.96
N LEU A 53 -6.45 -40.19 -12.61
CA LEU A 53 -5.13 -40.67 -12.19
C LEU A 53 -4.10 -40.61 -13.32
N ALA A 54 -4.49 -40.92 -14.56
CA ALA A 54 -3.62 -40.79 -15.73
C ALA A 54 -3.30 -39.32 -16.04
N MET A 55 -4.27 -38.42 -15.92
CA MET A 55 -4.05 -36.98 -16.03
C MET A 55 -3.07 -36.49 -14.96
N SER A 56 -3.26 -36.93 -13.71
CA SER A 56 -2.33 -36.64 -12.62
C SER A 56 -0.93 -37.21 -12.87
N ALA A 57 -0.80 -38.43 -13.38
CA ALA A 57 0.49 -39.05 -13.70
C ALA A 57 1.23 -38.34 -14.86
N LEU A 58 0.48 -37.73 -15.78
CA LEU A 58 1.01 -36.92 -16.88
C LEU A 58 1.21 -35.44 -16.49
N ASN A 59 1.03 -35.08 -15.21
CA ASN A 59 1.05 -33.69 -14.71
C ASN A 59 0.10 -32.74 -15.46
N LEU A 60 -0.99 -33.27 -16.03
CA LEU A 60 -2.00 -32.47 -16.71
C LEU A 60 -3.06 -32.04 -15.68
N PRO A 61 -3.22 -30.73 -15.41
CA PRO A 61 -4.17 -30.24 -14.42
C PRO A 61 -5.61 -30.47 -14.89
N SER A 62 -6.48 -30.84 -13.96
CA SER A 62 -7.91 -31.03 -14.26
C SER A 62 -8.61 -29.68 -14.48
N ALA A 63 -9.79 -29.69 -15.10
CA ALA A 63 -10.59 -28.47 -15.30
C ALA A 63 -10.93 -27.78 -13.95
N GLY A 64 -11.19 -28.56 -12.90
CA GLY A 64 -11.46 -28.03 -11.56
C GLY A 64 -10.24 -27.35 -10.94
N ASP A 65 -9.04 -27.86 -11.19
CA ASP A 65 -7.80 -27.24 -10.72
C ASP A 65 -7.55 -25.90 -11.40
N LEU A 66 -7.82 -25.80 -12.70
CA LEU A 66 -7.75 -24.55 -13.46
C LEU A 66 -8.76 -23.52 -12.94
N GLU A 67 -9.99 -23.93 -12.63
CA GLU A 67 -10.98 -23.02 -12.04
C GLU A 67 -10.56 -22.53 -10.65
N ARG A 68 -10.04 -23.43 -9.79
CA ARG A 68 -9.50 -23.04 -8.48
C ARG A 68 -8.30 -22.11 -8.61
N LEU A 69 -7.40 -22.40 -9.55
CA LEU A 69 -6.22 -21.57 -9.83
C LEU A 69 -6.63 -20.17 -10.31
N THR A 70 -7.57 -20.06 -11.24
CA THR A 70 -8.07 -18.77 -11.73
C THR A 70 -8.77 -17.96 -10.64
N ARG A 71 -9.56 -18.61 -9.77
CA ARG A 71 -10.15 -17.97 -8.58
C ARG A 71 -9.08 -17.47 -7.62
N ARG A 72 -8.06 -18.28 -7.32
CA ARG A 72 -6.92 -17.87 -6.47
C ARG A 72 -6.12 -16.73 -7.09
N LEU A 73 -5.84 -16.80 -8.39
CA LEU A 73 -5.14 -15.76 -9.13
C LEU A 73 -5.89 -14.43 -9.03
N ARG A 74 -7.21 -14.43 -9.29
CA ARG A 74 -8.07 -13.24 -9.13
C ARG A 74 -8.02 -12.69 -7.70
N SER A 75 -8.09 -13.55 -6.69
CA SER A 75 -7.98 -13.14 -5.29
C SER A 75 -6.61 -12.52 -4.98
N VAL A 76 -5.52 -13.07 -5.53
CA VAL A 76 -4.18 -12.49 -5.38
C VAL A 76 -4.10 -11.13 -6.07
N SER A 77 -4.61 -10.98 -7.30
CA SER A 77 -4.64 -9.69 -8.00
C SER A 77 -5.40 -8.62 -7.21
N GLN A 78 -6.57 -8.95 -6.67
CA GLN A 78 -7.34 -8.00 -5.85
C GLN A 78 -6.57 -7.59 -4.59
N ARG A 79 -5.87 -8.54 -3.96
CA ARG A 79 -5.04 -8.26 -2.78
C ARG A 79 -3.84 -7.39 -3.13
N LEU A 80 -3.22 -7.57 -4.30
CA LEU A 80 -2.13 -6.73 -4.77
C LEU A 80 -2.60 -5.30 -5.01
N GLU A 81 -3.75 -5.10 -5.66
CA GLU A 81 -4.35 -3.78 -5.84
C GLU A 81 -4.62 -3.08 -4.50
N THR A 82 -5.17 -3.81 -3.52
CA THR A 82 -5.37 -3.24 -2.16
C THR A 82 -4.04 -2.90 -1.45
N ILE A 83 -2.98 -3.67 -1.71
CA ILE A 83 -1.65 -3.39 -1.17
C ILE A 83 -1.07 -2.14 -1.84
N GLU A 84 -1.19 -2.02 -3.16
CA GLU A 84 -0.77 -0.83 -3.93
C GLU A 84 -1.50 0.43 -3.42
N ASP A 85 -2.82 0.38 -3.25
CA ASP A 85 -3.60 1.47 -2.63
C ASP A 85 -3.13 1.78 -1.20
N GLY A 86 -2.65 0.77 -0.47
CA GLY A 86 -2.07 0.92 0.86
C GLY A 86 -0.71 1.63 0.82
N LEU A 87 0.13 1.30 -0.17
CA LEU A 87 1.43 1.91 -0.39
C LEU A 87 1.31 3.37 -0.82
N ASP A 88 0.40 3.68 -1.75
CA ASP A 88 0.14 5.07 -2.18
C ASP A 88 -0.28 5.95 -1.00
N ARG A 89 -1.13 5.42 -0.11
CA ARG A 89 -1.53 6.12 1.12
C ARG A 89 -0.37 6.26 2.10
N LEU A 90 0.53 5.28 2.19
CA LEU A 90 1.70 5.35 3.05
C LEU A 90 2.70 6.38 2.53
N GLU A 91 2.95 6.42 1.22
CA GLU A 91 3.78 7.41 0.55
C GLU A 91 3.25 8.83 0.84
N GLY A 92 1.95 9.07 0.64
CA GLY A 92 1.35 10.37 0.94
C GLY A 92 1.48 10.79 2.42
N ARG A 93 1.47 9.84 3.36
CA ARG A 93 1.72 10.12 4.78
C ARG A 93 3.19 10.43 5.08
N ILE A 94 4.12 9.74 4.42
CA ILE A 94 5.56 10.00 4.55
C ILE A 94 5.88 11.41 4.02
N ASP A 95 5.30 11.79 2.89
CA ASP A 95 5.47 13.14 2.33
C ASP A 95 4.96 14.23 3.27
N GLN A 96 3.80 14.00 3.90
CA GLN A 96 3.26 14.90 4.92
C GLN A 96 4.20 15.04 6.13
N LEU A 97 4.76 13.94 6.63
CA LEU A 97 5.77 13.99 7.71
C LEU A 97 7.04 14.73 7.27
N GLY A 98 7.47 14.52 6.03
CA GLY A 98 8.56 15.29 5.41
C GLY A 98 8.28 16.79 5.42
N SER A 99 7.04 17.20 5.14
CA SER A 99 6.63 18.61 5.21
C SER A 99 6.72 19.19 6.63
N THR A 100 6.36 18.42 7.67
CA THR A 100 6.50 18.84 9.07
C THR A 100 7.98 19.08 9.41
N SER A 101 8.88 18.18 9.01
CA SER A 101 10.31 18.36 9.23
C SER A 101 10.88 19.60 8.52
N ALA A 102 10.28 20.01 7.39
CA ALA A 102 10.64 21.24 6.70
C ALA A 102 10.14 22.48 7.45
N LEU A 103 8.95 22.41 8.06
CA LEU A 103 8.43 23.46 8.94
C LEU A 103 9.31 23.64 10.18
N ASP A 104 9.76 22.56 10.82
CA ASP A 104 10.65 22.62 11.99
C ASP A 104 11.98 23.31 11.67
N ARG A 105 12.57 22.97 10.51
CA ARG A 105 13.78 23.66 10.02
C ARG A 105 13.55 25.14 9.78
N ARG A 106 12.39 25.50 9.21
CA ARG A 106 12.04 26.90 8.96
C ARG A 106 11.80 27.66 10.27
N LEU A 107 11.17 27.04 11.26
CA LEU A 107 10.99 27.61 12.60
C LEU A 107 12.34 27.88 13.27
N THR A 108 13.24 26.90 13.26
CA THR A 108 14.61 27.06 13.80
C THR A 108 15.34 28.23 13.14
N ALA A 109 15.26 28.35 11.81
CA ALA A 109 15.88 29.47 11.09
C ALA A 109 15.24 30.82 11.45
N ILE A 110 13.93 30.87 11.67
CA ILE A 110 13.23 32.08 12.13
C ILE A 110 13.68 32.45 13.54
N GLU A 111 13.78 31.49 14.45
CA GLU A 111 14.25 31.70 15.82
C GLU A 111 15.67 32.29 15.85
N GLU A 112 16.59 31.77 15.04
CA GLU A 112 17.93 32.32 14.91
C GLU A 112 17.93 33.76 14.36
N LEU A 113 17.08 34.06 13.38
CA LEU A 113 16.96 35.42 12.84
C LEU A 113 16.40 36.38 13.88
N LEU A 114 15.42 35.95 14.68
CA LEU A 114 14.86 36.74 15.77
C LEU A 114 15.92 37.05 16.83
N ALA A 115 16.73 36.05 17.23
CA ALA A 115 17.82 36.26 18.18
C ALA A 115 18.87 37.27 17.67
N ARG A 116 19.19 37.25 16.36
CA ARG A 116 20.09 38.23 15.74
C ARG A 116 19.48 39.63 15.70
N LEU A 117 18.19 39.75 15.39
CA LEU A 117 17.46 41.02 15.40
C LEU A 117 17.41 41.61 16.82
N GLU A 118 17.12 40.79 17.82
CA GLU A 118 17.12 41.20 19.23
C GLU A 118 18.49 41.75 19.66
N ALA A 119 19.57 41.06 19.31
CA ALA A 119 20.93 41.52 19.58
C ALA A 119 21.26 42.85 18.88
N ALA A 120 20.86 43.00 17.61
CA ALA A 120 21.07 44.24 16.85
C ALA A 120 20.28 45.42 17.45
N VAL A 121 19.04 45.20 17.86
CA VAL A 121 18.20 46.21 18.54
C VAL A 121 18.84 46.62 19.86
N THR A 122 19.35 45.66 20.63
CA THR A 122 20.02 45.94 21.92
C THR A 122 21.32 46.72 21.72
N GLN A 123 22.12 46.39 20.70
CA GLN A 123 23.31 47.18 20.34
C GLN A 123 22.96 48.61 19.93
N GLN A 124 21.92 48.79 19.11
CA GLN A 124 21.45 50.11 18.69
C GLN A 124 20.95 50.94 19.88
N ALA A 125 20.28 50.32 20.85
CA ALA A 125 19.84 50.96 22.08
C ALA A 125 21.00 51.29 23.05
N ALA A 126 22.11 50.53 23.00
CA ALA A 126 23.31 50.78 23.80
C ALA A 126 24.26 51.83 23.18
N ALA A 127 24.23 51.99 21.85
CA ALA A 127 25.04 52.97 21.12
C ALA A 127 24.96 54.43 21.66
N PRO A 128 23.81 55.00 22.06
CA PRO A 128 23.76 56.36 22.61
C PRO A 128 24.50 56.54 23.95
N ALA A 129 24.80 55.47 24.70
CA ALA A 129 25.55 55.55 25.94
C ALA A 129 27.08 55.59 25.72
N ALA A 130 27.59 55.02 24.63
CA ALA A 130 29.02 54.99 24.32
C ALA A 130 29.54 56.35 23.81
N VAL A 131 28.73 57.08 23.03
CA VAL A 131 29.10 58.43 22.54
C VAL A 131 29.24 59.43 23.69
N ALA A 132 28.53 59.23 24.81
CA ALA A 132 28.69 60.06 26.00
C ALA A 132 29.99 59.77 26.78
N SER A 133 30.56 58.56 26.64
CA SER A 133 31.80 58.18 27.33
C SER A 133 33.07 58.61 26.58
N GLU A 134 32.99 58.83 25.26
CA GLU A 134 34.11 59.31 24.44
C GLU A 134 34.37 60.83 24.56
N ILE A 135 33.45 61.59 25.15
CA ILE A 135 33.56 63.06 25.38
C ILE A 135 34.17 63.37 26.78
N ALA A 136 34.75 62.40 27.48
CA ALA A 136 35.45 62.65 28.74
C ALA A 136 36.92 63.11 28.46
N PRO A 137 37.36 64.29 28.97
CA PRO A 137 38.69 64.82 28.64
C PRO A 137 39.79 64.05 29.37
N ARG A 138 40.83 63.64 28.63
CA ARG A 138 42.05 63.00 29.18
C ARG A 138 42.78 63.95 30.15
N PRO A 139 43.25 63.49 31.32
CA PRO A 139 43.95 64.35 32.26
C PRO A 139 45.35 64.67 31.75
N ARG A 140 45.64 65.96 31.55
CA ARG A 140 46.99 66.47 31.28
C ARG A 140 47.82 66.42 32.56
N THR A 141 48.88 65.63 32.57
CA THR A 141 49.93 65.64 33.60
C THR A 141 50.60 67.01 33.64
N ARG A 142 50.39 67.75 34.74
CA ARG A 142 51.12 68.99 35.09
C ARG A 142 52.51 68.61 35.59
N GLN A 143 53.54 68.87 34.79
CA GLN A 143 54.92 68.89 35.25
C GLN A 143 55.22 70.29 35.81
N GLY A 144 55.50 70.36 37.11
CA GLY A 144 55.74 71.61 37.82
C GLY A 144 57.08 72.24 37.45
N ALA A 145 57.02 73.47 36.96
CA ALA A 145 58.17 74.36 36.83
C ALA A 145 58.40 75.05 38.19
N ALA A 146 59.44 74.63 38.91
CA ALA A 146 59.99 75.39 40.02
C ALA A 146 61.00 76.42 39.46
N ARG A 147 60.73 77.70 39.73
CA ARG A 147 61.55 78.84 39.31
C ARG A 147 62.00 79.60 40.57
N ALA A 148 63.29 79.61 40.86
CA ALA A 148 64.04 80.56 41.69
C ALA A 148 65.51 80.10 41.68
N GLY A 149 66.56 80.89 41.55
CA GLY A 149 66.78 82.33 41.49
C GLY A 149 68.28 82.51 41.14
N GLY A 150 68.64 83.66 40.56
CA GLY A 150 69.94 83.86 39.91
C GLY A 150 71.13 84.05 40.84
N GLY A 151 72.33 83.93 40.23
CA GLY A 151 73.61 84.31 40.82
C GLY A 151 74.70 84.34 39.74
N ARG A 152 74.98 85.53 39.20
CA ARG A 152 76.10 85.82 38.28
C ARG A 152 77.44 85.63 39.00
N ARG A 153 78.41 84.95 38.39
CA ARG A 153 79.85 85.31 38.44
C ARG A 153 80.56 84.79 37.17
N PRO A 154 81.44 85.59 36.53
CA PRO A 154 82.37 85.13 35.50
C PRO A 154 83.78 84.89 36.08
N ALA A 155 84.51 83.90 35.57
CA ALA A 155 85.97 83.77 35.62
C ALA A 155 86.36 82.64 34.64
N GLN A 156 86.98 82.98 33.51
CA GLN A 156 88.43 82.87 33.23
C GLN A 156 88.93 81.42 33.04
N GLY A 157 89.59 81.21 31.90
CA GLY A 157 90.29 79.98 31.52
C GLY A 157 90.33 79.82 30.01
#